data_AF-A0A6C0E634-F1
#
_entry.id   AF-A0A6C0E634-F1
#
_cell.length_a   1.000
_cell.length_b   1.000
_cell.length_c   1.000
_cell.angle_alpha   90.00
_cell.angle_beta   90.00
_cell.angle_gamma   90.00
#
_symmetry.space_group_name_H-M   'P 1'
#
loop_
_entity.id
_entity.type
_entity.pdbx_description
1 polymer ?
#
loop_
_entity_poly.entity_id
_entity_poly.type
_entity_poly.pdbx_seq_one_letter_code
_entity_poly.pdbx_strand_id
1 'polypeptide(L)'
;MNAMKIFQELCTPAKIYFIIALIGSFFAIMKKMCCIETTLTNLLFAVIWTWILSWLCSKGYQSVSWFLVLLPYVMILLGVVLVMMKI
;
A
#
# COMPACT_ATOMS: atom_id res chain seq x y z
N MET A 1 -20.87 13.76 13.69
CA MET A 1 -20.19 12.45 13.83
C MET A 1 -18.72 12.71 14.11
N ASN A 2 -18.17 12.13 15.19
CA ASN A 2 -16.88 12.53 15.75
C ASN A 2 -15.71 12.05 14.90
N ALA A 3 -14.95 12.99 14.34
CA ALA A 3 -13.75 12.74 13.55
C ALA A 3 -12.71 11.86 14.27
N MET A 4 -12.72 11.85 15.60
CA MET A 4 -11.79 11.06 16.43
C MET A 4 -12.04 9.54 16.34
N LYS A 5 -13.26 9.07 16.06
CA LYS A 5 -13.55 7.63 15.87
C LYS A 5 -13.15 7.13 14.48
N ILE A 6 -13.16 8.02 13.48
CA ILE A 6 -12.78 7.69 12.10
C ILE A 6 -11.34 7.19 12.06
N PHE A 7 -10.41 7.87 12.75
CA PHE A 7 -9.00 7.49 12.76
C PHE A 7 -8.64 6.32 13.70
N GLN A 8 -9.49 6.02 14.69
CA GLN A 8 -9.32 4.89 15.61
C GLN A 8 -9.87 3.57 15.01
N GLU A 9 -10.83 3.66 14.09
CA GLU A 9 -11.28 2.52 13.26
C GLU A 9 -10.57 2.46 11.89
N LEU A 10 -9.65 3.40 11.61
CA LEU A 10 -8.78 3.31 10.45
C LEU A 10 -7.80 2.17 10.67
N CYS A 11 -8.18 1.01 10.17
CA CYS A 11 -7.41 -0.21 10.27
C CYS A 11 -5.94 -0.03 9.86
N THR A 12 -5.06 -0.71 10.59
CA THR A 12 -3.60 -0.81 10.39
C THR A 12 -3.16 -0.88 8.90
N PRO A 13 -3.77 -1.69 8.01
CA PRO A 13 -3.33 -1.79 6.62
C PRO A 13 -3.52 -0.50 5.79
N ALA A 14 -4.61 0.25 5.98
CA ALA A 14 -4.87 1.47 5.21
C ALA A 14 -3.87 2.58 5.57
N LYS A 15 -3.54 2.68 6.87
CA LYS A 15 -2.53 3.61 7.38
C LYS A 15 -1.13 3.26 6.86
N ILE A 16 -0.79 1.97 6.84
CA ILE A 16 0.49 1.49 6.30
C ILE A 16 0.59 1.81 4.81
N TYR A 17 -0.43 1.51 4.01
CA TYR A 17 -0.40 1.76 2.56
C TYR A 17 -0.24 3.25 2.23
N PHE A 18 -0.95 4.11 2.97
CA PHE A 18 -0.84 5.57 2.82
C PHE A 18 0.58 6.08 3.15
N ILE A 19 1.19 5.57 4.22
CA ILE A 19 2.57 5.93 4.60
C ILE A 19 3.57 5.44 3.55
N ILE A 20 3.42 4.23 3.03
CA ILE A 20 4.31 3.70 1.98
C ILE A 20 4.21 4.55 0.71
N ALA A 21 3.00 4.98 0.32
CA ALA A 21 2.80 5.87 -0.82
C ALA A 21 3.49 7.23 -0.62
N LEU A 22 3.37 7.83 0.57
CA LEU A 22 4.06 9.09 0.90
C LEU A 22 5.58 8.95 0.86
N ILE A 23 6.11 7.86 1.41
CA ILE A 23 7.55 7.57 1.40
C ILE A 23 8.03 7.32 -0.04
N GLY A 24 7.28 6.54 -0.83
CA GLY A 24 7.58 6.27 -2.24
C GLY A 24 7.60 7.53 -3.09
N SER A 25 6.61 8.42 -2.91
CA SER A 25 6.58 9.73 -3.57
C SER A 25 7.77 10.59 -3.17
N PHE A 26 8.18 10.58 -1.90
CA PHE A 26 9.36 11.33 -1.45
C PHE A 26 10.66 10.83 -2.10
N PHE A 27 10.87 9.50 -2.16
CA PHE A 27 12.02 8.92 -2.85
C PHE A 27 12.00 9.17 -4.37
N ALA A 28 10.82 9.20 -4.99
CA ALA A 28 10.67 9.52 -6.41
C ALA A 28 11.10 10.97 -6.72
N ILE A 29 10.80 11.92 -5.83
CA ILE A 29 11.24 13.32 -5.95
C ILE A 29 12.77 13.42 -5.80
N MET A 30 13.35 12.70 -4.82
CA MET A 30 14.79 12.73 -4.54
C MET A 30 15.65 12.10 -5.66
N LYS A 31 15.11 11.14 -6.43
CA LYS A 31 15.82 10.48 -7.53
C LYS A 31 16.09 11.38 -8.75
N LYS A 32 15.59 12.63 -8.77
CA LYS A 32 15.84 13.67 -9.79
C LYS A 32 16.01 13.12 -11.22
N MET A 33 15.07 12.28 -11.66
CA MET A 33 14.99 11.80 -13.03
C MET A 33 13.58 12.10 -13.54
N CYS A 34 13.51 13.16 -14.35
CA CYS A 34 12.44 13.52 -15.28
C CYS A 34 11.53 12.33 -15.61
N CYS A 35 10.29 12.35 -15.11
CA CYS A 35 9.12 11.60 -15.55
C CYS A 35 8.01 11.89 -14.51
N ILE A 36 7.50 13.12 -14.54
CA ILE A 36 6.45 13.61 -13.64
C ILE A 36 5.15 12.81 -13.88
N GLU A 37 4.96 12.33 -15.11
CA GLU A 37 3.79 11.56 -15.57
C GLU A 37 3.59 10.24 -14.81
N THR A 38 4.66 9.49 -14.51
CA THR A 38 4.55 8.21 -13.79
C THR A 38 4.16 8.36 -12.32
N THR A 39 4.49 9.49 -11.70
CA THR A 39 4.16 9.73 -10.28
C THR A 39 2.68 9.99 -10.10
N LEU A 40 2.03 10.66 -11.07
CA LEU A 40 0.61 10.99 -10.98
C LEU A 40 -0.28 9.74 -11.08
N THR A 41 0.02 8.84 -12.01
CA THR A 41 -0.72 7.57 -12.14
C THR A 41 -0.54 6.69 -10.89
N ASN A 42 0.68 6.61 -10.36
CA ASN A 42 0.95 5.84 -9.14
C ASN A 42 0.27 6.45 -7.90
N LEU A 43 0.17 7.78 -7.83
CA LEU A 43 -0.49 8.47 -6.73
C LEU A 43 -2.02 8.28 -6.80
N LEU A 44 -2.62 8.39 -8.00
CA LEU A 44 -4.05 8.12 -8.21
C LEU A 44 -4.38 6.67 -7.87
N PHE A 45 -3.59 5.72 -8.38
CA PHE A 45 -3.75 4.31 -8.06
C PHE A 45 -3.59 4.07 -6.56
N ALA A 46 -2.61 4.72 -5.91
CA ALA A 46 -2.42 4.60 -4.46
C ALA A 46 -3.62 5.14 -3.68
N VAL A 47 -4.17 6.30 -4.03
CA VAL A 47 -5.35 6.89 -3.37
C VAL A 47 -6.58 6.00 -3.57
N ILE A 48 -6.84 5.55 -4.80
CA ILE A 48 -7.96 4.65 -5.13
C ILE A 48 -7.82 3.33 -4.34
N TRP A 49 -6.62 2.77 -4.29
CA TRP A 49 -6.34 1.53 -3.57
C TRP A 49 -6.48 1.70 -2.06
N THR A 50 -5.99 2.81 -1.51
CA THR A 50 -6.16 3.15 -0.09
C THR A 50 -7.64 3.30 0.26
N TRP A 51 -8.44 3.87 -0.66
CA TRP A 51 -9.88 4.01 -0.49
C TRP A 51 -10.61 2.66 -0.52
N ILE A 52 -10.25 1.76 -1.44
CA ILE A 52 -10.75 0.37 -1.48
C ILE A 52 -10.42 -0.37 -0.19
N LEU A 53 -9.17 -0.31 0.27
CA LEU A 53 -8.73 -0.95 1.51
C LEU A 53 -9.45 -0.39 2.74
N SER A 54 -9.67 0.93 2.77
CA SER A 54 -10.42 1.61 3.83
C SER A 54 -11.88 1.16 3.86
N TRP A 55 -12.52 1.11 2.68
CA TRP A 55 -13.90 0.63 2.54
C TRP A 55 -14.04 -0.83 2.96
N LEU A 56 -13.14 -1.71 2.50
CA LEU A 56 -13.13 -3.13 2.86
C LEU A 56 -12.95 -3.33 4.37
N CYS A 57 -12.11 -2.51 5.01
CA CYS A 57 -11.92 -2.61 6.45
C CYS A 57 -13.11 -2.08 7.27
N SER A 58 -13.77 -1.02 6.81
CA SER A 58 -15.01 -0.51 7.43
C SER A 58 -16.17 -1.53 7.43
N LYS A 59 -16.08 -2.56 6.58
CA LYS A 59 -17.02 -3.68 6.51
C LYS A 59 -16.65 -4.84 7.44
N GLY A 60 -15.56 -4.73 8.20
CA GLY A 60 -15.08 -5.75 9.14
C GLY A 60 -14.12 -6.79 8.54
N TYR A 61 -13.75 -6.67 7.26
CA TYR A 61 -12.83 -7.60 6.59
C TYR A 61 -11.34 -7.25 6.79
N GLN A 62 -10.95 -6.99 8.04
CA GLN A 62 -9.58 -6.60 8.38
C GLN A 62 -8.53 -7.61 7.92
N SER A 63 -8.81 -8.91 8.06
CA SER A 63 -7.89 -9.99 7.64
C SER A 63 -7.70 -10.04 6.13
N VAL A 64 -8.73 -9.73 5.34
CA VAL A 64 -8.66 -9.74 3.86
C VAL A 64 -7.81 -8.58 3.37
N SER A 65 -7.98 -7.37 3.94
CA SER A 65 -7.15 -6.21 3.63
C SER A 65 -5.66 -6.47 3.91
N TRP A 66 -5.34 -7.22 4.97
CA TRP A 66 -3.95 -7.58 5.29
C TRP A 66 -3.38 -8.61 4.31
N PHE A 67 -4.19 -9.60 3.93
CA PHE A 67 -3.78 -10.61 2.94
C PHE A 67 -3.47 -9.97 1.58
N LEU A 68 -4.28 -8.99 1.15
CA LEU A 68 -4.09 -8.27 -0.11
C LEU A 68 -2.80 -7.43 -0.13
N VAL A 69 -2.42 -6.84 1.01
CA VAL A 69 -1.15 -6.10 1.16
C VAL A 69 0.04 -7.05 1.23
N LEU A 70 -0.09 -8.21 1.87
CA LEU A 70 1.00 -9.17 2.04
C LEU A 70 1.29 -10.00 0.79
N LEU A 71 0.28 -10.25 -0.04
CA LEU A 71 0.36 -11.07 -1.26
C LEU A 71 1.57 -10.73 -2.17
N PRO A 72 1.83 -9.45 -2.54
CA PRO A 72 3.00 -9.10 -3.34
C PRO A 72 4.33 -9.40 -2.64
N TYR A 73 4.41 -9.18 -1.31
CA TYR A 73 5.62 -9.48 -0.53
C TYR A 73 5.89 -10.98 -0.44
N VAL A 74 4.82 -11.79 -0.26
CA VAL A 74 4.93 -13.25 -0.22
C VAL A 74 5.35 -13.82 -1.57
N MET A 75 4.82 -13.31 -2.68
CA MET A 75 5.24 -13.73 -4.02
C MET A 75 6.72 -13.42 -4.30
N ILE A 76 7.19 -12.23 -3.92
CA ILE A 76 8.60 -11.86 -4.09
C ILE A 76 9.49 -12.74 -3.22
N LEU A 77 9.12 -12.95 -1.95
CA LEU A 77 9.90 -13.77 -1.02
C LEU A 77 9.98 -15.23 -1.50
N LEU A 78 8.87 -15.82 -1.94
CA LEU A 78 8.85 -17.15 -2.55
C LEU A 78 9.71 -17.19 -3.82
N GLY A 79 9.60 -16.19 -4.71
CA GLY A 79 10.42 -16.11 -5.92
C GLY A 79 11.92 -16.07 -5.63
N VAL A 80 12.36 -15.27 -4.66
CA VAL A 80 13.77 -15.17 -4.24
C VAL A 80 14.24 -16.48 -3.62
N VAL A 81 13.46 -17.10 -2.74
CA VAL A 81 13.81 -18.39 -2.12
C VAL A 81 13.93 -19.50 -3.16
N LEU A 82 13.02 -19.55 -4.14
CA LEU A 82 13.06 -20.54 -5.23
C LEU A 82 14.27 -20.32 -6.15
N VAL A 83 14.65 -19.07 -6.44
CA VAL A 83 15.86 -18.75 -7.21
C VAL A 83 17.12 -19.14 -6.43
N MET A 84 17.18 -18.82 -5.14
CA MET A 84 18.31 -19.18 -4.26
C MET A 84 18.46 -20.70 -4.07
N MET A 85 17.37 -21.47 -4.10
CA MET A 85 17.42 -22.93 -3.99
C MET A 85 17.84 -23.62 -5.31
N LYS A 86 17.75 -22.91 -6.44
CA LYS A 86 18.02 -23.44 -7.77
C LYS A 86 19.42 -23.09 -8.30
N ILE A 87 20.13 -22.19 -7.61
CA ILE A 87 21.56 -21.87 -7.79
C ILE A 87 22.37 -22.74 -6.84
#